data_AF-A0A2M8EGK9-F1
#
_entry.id   AF-A0A2M8EGK9-F1
#
_cell.length_a   1.000
_cell.length_b   1.000
_cell.length_c   1.000
_cell.angle_alpha   90.00
_cell.angle_beta   90.00
_cell.angle_gamma   90.00
#
_symmetry.space_group_name_H-M   'P 1'
#
loop_
_entity.id
_entity.type
_entity.pdbx_description
1 polymer ?
#
loop_
_entity_poly.entity_id
_entity_poly.type
_entity_poly.pdbx_seq_one_letter_code
_entity_poly.pdbx_strand_id
1 'polypeptide(L)'
;MVRWVRNQRAQNRLRIDDTAALCGVSGDLLSRLENGKSVTTEKLLAVLQSLGLRMLIVPAGDVPWIEAALSEHRATLDAQTQPDPSKP
;
A
#
# COMPACT_ATOMS: atom_id res chain seq x y z
N MET A 1 -3.83 5.27 -5.08
CA MET A 1 -3.74 5.17 -3.60
C MET A 1 -4.85 4.30 -2.99
N VAL A 2 -6.12 4.61 -3.24
CA VAL A 2 -7.29 3.88 -2.72
C VAL A 2 -7.27 2.37 -2.98
N ARG A 3 -6.85 1.94 -4.19
CA ARG A 3 -6.72 0.53 -4.55
C ARG A 3 -5.67 -0.22 -3.72
N TRP A 4 -4.61 0.46 -3.28
CA TRP A 4 -3.53 -0.15 -2.48
C TRP A 4 -3.98 -0.44 -1.06
N VAL A 5 -4.73 0.48 -0.43
CA VAL A 5 -5.31 0.28 0.91
C VAL A 5 -6.26 -0.92 0.93
N ARG A 6 -7.17 -0.99 -0.05
CA ARG A 6 -8.09 -2.13 -0.20
C ARG A 6 -7.38 -3.44 -0.47
N ASN A 7 -6.39 -3.44 -1.36
CA ASN A 7 -5.63 -4.65 -1.70
C ASN A 7 -4.81 -5.15 -0.50
N GLN A 8 -4.16 -4.24 0.25
CA GLN A 8 -3.41 -4.57 1.45
C GLN A 8 -4.32 -5.15 2.56
N ARG A 9 -5.51 -4.55 2.76
CA ARG A 9 -6.50 -5.09 3.72
C ARG A 9 -7.02 -6.47 3.31
N ALA A 10 -7.28 -6.68 2.02
CA ALA A 10 -7.70 -7.98 1.49
C ALA A 10 -6.61 -9.06 1.65
N GLN A 11 -5.35 -8.71 1.40
CA GLN A 11 -4.20 -9.60 1.60
C GLN A 11 -4.03 -9.98 3.08
N ASN A 12 -4.26 -9.04 4.00
CA ASN A 12 -4.15 -9.26 5.44
C ASN A 12 -5.43 -9.87 6.07
N ARG A 13 -6.50 -10.11 5.30
CA ARG A 13 -7.81 -10.60 5.76
C ARG A 13 -8.42 -9.78 6.91
N LEU A 14 -8.08 -8.50 7.04
CA LEU A 14 -8.57 -7.66 8.14
C LEU A 14 -9.97 -7.13 7.83
N ARG A 15 -10.89 -7.23 8.80
CA ARG A 15 -12.17 -6.51 8.72
C ARG A 15 -11.92 -5.01 8.85
N ILE A 16 -12.83 -4.20 8.29
CA ILE A 16 -12.72 -2.73 8.33
C ILE A 16 -12.56 -2.24 9.77
N ASP A 17 -13.32 -2.81 10.71
CA ASP A 17 -13.29 -2.40 12.12
C ASP A 17 -11.95 -2.75 12.79
N ASP A 18 -11.39 -3.93 12.52
CA ASP A 18 -10.07 -4.33 13.02
C ASP A 18 -8.97 -3.43 12.47
N THR A 19 -9.08 -3.06 11.20
CA THR A 19 -8.13 -2.15 10.55
C THR A 19 -8.24 -0.74 11.11
N ALA A 20 -9.46 -0.26 11.34
CA ALA A 20 -9.72 1.05 11.92
C ALA A 20 -9.16 1.12 13.35
N ALA A 21 -9.40 0.08 14.15
CA ALA A 21 -8.84 -0.06 15.50
C ALA A 21 -7.31 -0.10 15.48
N LEU A 22 -6.70 -0.91 14.59
CA LEU A 22 -5.24 -0.99 14.41
C LEU A 22 -4.63 0.37 14.03
N CYS A 23 -5.33 1.12 13.17
CA CYS A 23 -4.88 2.42 12.69
C CYS A 23 -5.20 3.58 13.65
N GLY A 24 -5.94 3.33 14.75
CA GLY A 24 -6.41 4.38 15.66
C GLY A 24 -7.35 5.40 14.99
N VAL A 25 -8.15 4.96 14.01
CA VAL A 25 -9.12 5.80 13.27
C VAL A 25 -10.53 5.23 13.38
N SER A 26 -11.55 6.02 13.07
CA SER A 26 -12.93 5.50 13.00
C SER A 26 -13.14 4.67 11.73
N GLY A 27 -14.04 3.68 11.80
CA GLY A 27 -14.45 2.90 10.62
C GLY A 27 -15.02 3.77 9.49
N ASP A 28 -15.72 4.86 9.83
CA ASP A 28 -16.17 5.86 8.86
C ASP A 28 -15.00 6.54 8.15
N LEU A 29 -13.96 6.95 8.88
CA LEU A 29 -12.78 7.58 8.27
C LEU A 29 -12.08 6.62 7.30
N LEU A 30 -11.90 5.36 7.72
CA LEU A 30 -11.29 4.34 6.87
C LEU A 30 -12.16 4.06 5.64
N SER A 31 -13.49 3.99 5.79
CA SER A 31 -14.44 3.85 4.68
C SER A 31 -14.38 5.05 3.73
N ARG A 32 -14.31 6.28 4.24
CA ARG A 32 -14.14 7.49 3.44
C ARG A 32 -12.84 7.46 2.64
N LEU A 33 -11.74 7.11 3.29
CA LEU A 33 -10.44 6.96 2.65
C LEU A 33 -10.48 5.88 1.55
N GLU A 34 -11.07 4.72 1.84
CA GLU A 34 -11.26 3.64 0.86
C GLU A 34 -12.19 4.01 -0.30
N ASN A 35 -13.05 5.02 -0.14
CA ASN A 35 -13.93 5.50 -1.20
C ASN A 35 -13.43 6.79 -1.85
N GLY A 36 -12.20 7.21 -1.57
CA GLY A 36 -11.59 8.41 -2.18
C GLY A 36 -12.17 9.73 -1.68
N LYS A 37 -12.88 9.73 -0.54
CA LYS A 37 -13.35 10.95 0.12
C LYS A 37 -12.21 11.61 0.90
N SER A 38 -12.34 12.91 1.14
CA SER A 38 -11.35 13.69 1.87
C SER A 38 -11.17 13.18 3.30
N VAL A 39 -9.90 13.05 3.69
CA VAL A 39 -9.44 12.76 5.05
C VAL A 39 -8.26 13.67 5.36
N THR A 40 -7.96 13.86 6.65
CA THR A 40 -6.79 14.66 7.03
C THR A 40 -5.50 13.91 6.69
N THR A 41 -4.46 14.66 6.31
CA THR A 41 -3.13 14.09 5.97
C THR A 41 -2.55 13.26 7.11
N GLU A 42 -2.72 13.71 8.36
CA GLU A 42 -2.31 12.97 9.55
C GLU A 42 -2.94 11.58 9.61
N LYS A 43 -4.26 11.49 9.40
CA LYS A 43 -4.99 10.23 9.45
C LYS A 43 -4.65 9.32 8.27
N LEU A 44 -4.41 9.90 7.09
CA LEU A 44 -3.88 9.17 5.94
C LEU A 44 -2.53 8.53 6.26
N LEU A 45 -1.58 9.30 6.80
CA LEU A 45 -0.25 8.80 7.15
C LEU A 45 -0.30 7.72 8.23
N ALA A 46 -1.14 7.89 9.25
CA ALA A 46 -1.36 6.88 10.29
C ALA A 46 -1.88 5.55 9.72
N VAL A 47 -2.83 5.61 8.78
CA VAL A 47 -3.36 4.41 8.10
C VAL A 47 -2.27 3.75 7.24
N LEU A 48 -1.50 4.54 6.47
CA LEU A 48 -0.42 4.00 5.65
C LEU A 48 0.62 3.28 6.52
N GLN A 49 1.09 3.91 7.60
CA GLN A 49 2.05 3.33 8.54
C GLN A 49 1.54 2.03 9.15
N SER A 50 0.30 2.01 9.62
CA SER A 50 -0.31 0.84 10.26
C SER A 50 -0.53 -0.34 9.29
N LEU A 51 -0.67 -0.05 7.99
CA LEU A 51 -0.77 -1.04 6.93
C LEU A 51 0.60 -1.45 6.34
N GLY A 52 1.70 -0.89 6.85
CA GLY A 52 3.05 -1.11 6.32
C GLY A 52 3.34 -0.40 4.99
N LEU A 53 2.44 0.48 4.56
CA LEU A 53 2.59 1.30 3.36
C LEU A 53 3.41 2.54 3.66
N ARG A 54 4.20 3.00 2.69
CA ARG A 54 5.06 4.19 2.80
C ARG A 54 4.76 5.14 1.65
N MET A 55 4.82 6.44 1.93
CA MET A 55 4.66 7.49 0.93
C MET A 55 6.05 8.04 0.58
N LEU A 56 6.33 8.16 -0.72
CA LEU A 56 7.55 8.75 -1.25
C LEU A 56 7.20 10.11 -1.87
N ILE A 57 7.93 11.16 -1.49
CA ILE A 57 7.78 12.52 -2.02
C ILE A 57 9.05 12.86 -2.80
N VAL A 58 8.89 13.24 -4.06
CA VAL A 58 9.98 13.51 -4.99
C VAL A 58 9.62 14.67 -5.91
N PRO A 59 10.61 15.35 -6.52
CA PRO A 59 10.37 16.28 -7.61
C PRO A 59 9.56 15.62 -8.73
N ALA A 60 8.59 16.34 -9.29
CA ALA A 60 7.71 15.81 -10.33
C ALA A 60 8.48 15.35 -11.59
N GLY A 61 9.63 15.97 -11.88
CA GLY A 61 10.51 15.58 -12.99
C GLY A 61 11.15 14.20 -12.82
N ASP A 62 11.25 13.70 -11.59
CA ASP A 62 11.92 12.43 -11.27
C ASP A 62 10.95 11.23 -11.34
N VAL A 63 9.64 11.47 -11.44
CA VAL A 63 8.60 10.43 -11.45
C VAL A 63 8.87 9.34 -12.50
N PRO A 64 9.19 9.64 -13.77
CA PRO A 64 9.42 8.60 -14.79
C PRO A 64 10.60 7.68 -14.44
N TRP A 65 11.68 8.24 -13.88
CA TRP A 65 12.85 7.46 -13.47
C TRP A 65 12.53 6.55 -12.28
N ILE A 66 11.77 7.05 -11.31
CA ILE A 66 11.34 6.27 -10.14
C ILE A 66 10.43 5.12 -10.57
N GLU A 67 9.48 5.37 -11.49
CA GLU A 67 8.60 4.32 -12.01
C GLU A 67 9.39 3.21 -12.72
N ALA A 68 10.40 3.56 -13.51
CA ALA A 68 11.29 2.59 -14.16
C ALA A 68 12.06 1.77 -13.12
N ALA A 69 12.72 2.42 -12.16
CA ALA A 69 13.51 1.76 -11.13
C ALA A 69 12.66 0.81 -10.26
N LEU A 70 11.44 1.22 -9.91
CA LEU A 70 10.50 0.37 -9.15
C LEU A 70 10.02 -0.85 -9.95
N SER A 71 9.83 -0.70 -11.26
CA SER A 71 9.43 -1.79 -12.14
C SER A 71 10.53 -2.83 -12.30
N GLU A 72 11.77 -2.39 -12.50
CA GLU A 72 12.95 -3.25 -12.54
C GLU A 72 13.13 -4.01 -11.22
N HIS A 73 13.05 -3.30 -10.08
CA HIS A 73 13.17 -3.93 -8.78
C HIS A 73 12.07 -5.00 -8.55
N ARG A 74 10.84 -4.73 -8.98
CA ARG A 74 9.75 -5.71 -8.91
C ARG A 74 10.06 -6.96 -9.75
N ALA A 75 10.52 -6.77 -10.99
CA ALA A 75 10.89 -7.88 -11.87
C ALA A 75 12.00 -8.75 -11.24
N THR A 76 12.96 -8.16 -10.53
CA THR A 76 14.00 -8.92 -9.81
C THR A 76 13.46 -9.74 -8.64
N LEU A 77 12.45 -9.24 -7.91
CA LEU A 77 11.82 -9.98 -6.82
C LEU A 77 11.00 -11.17 -7.33
N ASP A 78 10.28 -10.98 -8.43
CA ASP A 78 9.46 -12.03 -9.04
C ASP A 78 10.36 -13.15 -9.61
N ALA A 79 11.49 -12.79 -10.22
CA ALA A 79 12.49 -13.75 -10.71
C ALA A 79 13.14 -14.58 -9.59
N GLN A 80 13.25 -14.05 -8.37
CA GLN A 80 13.80 -14.76 -7.21
C GLN A 80 12.76 -15.65 -6.50
N THR A 81 11.47 -15.43 -6.73
CA THR A 81 10.37 -16.16 -6.07
C THR A 81 9.87 -17.35 -6.90
N GLN A 82 10.24 -17.44 -8.18
CA GLN A 82 9.90 -18.58 -9.03
C GLN A 82 10.79 -19.80 -8.65
N PRO A 83 10.22 -20.92 -8.16
CA PRO A 83 11.01 -22.12 -7.92
C PRO A 83 11.52 -22.66 -9.25
N ASP A 84 12.81 -22.98 -9.29
CA ASP A 84 13.45 -23.65 -10.42
C ASP A 84 12.69 -24.96 -10.72
N PRO A 85 12.05 -25.11 -11.91
CA PRO A 85 11.38 -26.35 -12.28
C PRO A 85 12.36 -27.52 -12.54
N SER A 86 13.67 -27.30 -12.38
CA SER A 86 14.73 -28.23 -12.79
C SER A 86 15.50 -28.84 -11.61
N LYS A 87 15.17 -28.50 -10.36
CA LYS A 87 15.80 -29.15 -9.19
C LYS A 87 14.91 -30.30 -8.70
N PRO A 88 15.38 -31.57 -8.77
CA PRO A 88 14.62 -32.73 -8.30
C PRO A 88 14.43 -32.73 -6.78
#